data_AF-A0A382Q8T4-F1
#
_entry.id   AF-A0A382Q8T4-F1
#
_cell.length_a   1.000
_cell.length_b   1.000
_cell.length_c   1.000
_cell.angle_alpha   90.00
_cell.angle_beta   90.00
_cell.angle_gamma   90.00
#
_symmetry.space_group_name_H-M   'P 1'
#
loop_
_entity.id
_entity.type
_entity.pdbx_description
1 polymer ?
#
loop_
_entity_poly.entity_id
_entity_poly.type
_entity_poly.pdbx_seq_one_letter_code
_entity_poly.pdbx_strand_id
1 'polypeptide(L)'
;TETIKVFVTYLDTLKSLDIGFRYDSSILNITKFSLEGTDLYNIGYNIEDTTIIGSDNLSQVDFTLYFEPHTTDFELFSLAGREHIFNIVLEAPFEIQADTTTQIIINELSVNEILMDDSNWVGGEISVMMHSGCTDESACNYDPYAGNDDGGCLYYDACGVCDGNETIAHNCDCTDANEYDCIGYCILDCPDEFSFTPGCAFFDPNCSNVCIGGATERYPCEQDCEAILLSTEEWGGIAYEDNCGVCISNTVETVIPEVLDTLDCFNSGFKIYNSNGLEEDNLILKELDTFYVALHMQNLPDSLEGVIIDLNFEQSNLSLIDSKLNPSEFDTGLT
;
A
#
# COMPACT_ATOMS: atom_id res chain seq x y z
N THR A 1 0.80 -25.03 -7.11
CA THR A 1 0.93 -26.48 -7.30
C THR A 1 1.61 -27.07 -6.08
N GLU A 2 0.92 -27.96 -5.38
CA GLU A 2 1.41 -28.56 -4.15
C GLU A 2 2.16 -29.86 -4.44
N THR A 3 3.01 -30.29 -3.51
CA THR A 3 3.80 -31.52 -3.70
C THR A 3 3.79 -32.40 -2.45
N ILE A 4 3.27 -33.62 -2.57
CA ILE A 4 3.44 -34.66 -1.55
C ILE A 4 4.82 -35.29 -1.75
N LYS A 5 5.69 -35.16 -0.74
CA LYS A 5 6.99 -35.82 -0.70
C LYS A 5 6.85 -37.22 -0.12
N VAL A 6 7.29 -38.23 -0.87
CA VAL A 6 7.20 -39.63 -0.44
C VAL A 6 8.54 -40.09 0.10
N PHE A 7 8.52 -40.61 1.34
CA PHE A 7 9.70 -41.08 2.03
C PHE A 7 9.61 -42.58 2.30
N VAL A 8 10.76 -43.25 2.25
CA VAL A 8 10.89 -44.66 2.62
C VAL A 8 11.92 -44.81 3.73
N THR A 9 11.68 -45.76 4.63
CA THR A 9 12.57 -46.13 5.73
C THR A 9 12.77 -47.63 5.75
N TYR A 10 13.96 -48.09 6.13
CA TYR A 10 14.25 -49.51 6.37
C TYR A 10 14.10 -50.42 5.14
N LEU A 11 14.52 -49.94 3.98
CA LEU A 11 14.58 -50.74 2.76
C LEU A 11 16.03 -51.04 2.40
N ASP A 12 16.42 -52.31 2.28
CA ASP A 12 17.81 -52.69 2.01
C ASP A 12 18.27 -52.24 0.61
N THR A 13 17.46 -52.51 -0.41
CA THR A 13 17.70 -52.09 -1.80
C THR A 13 16.39 -51.82 -2.53
N LEU A 14 16.40 -50.85 -3.46
CA LEU A 14 15.25 -50.55 -4.32
C LEU A 14 15.55 -50.90 -5.78
N LYS A 15 14.81 -51.82 -6.37
CA LYS A 15 14.85 -52.17 -7.80
C LYS A 15 13.64 -51.64 -8.54
N SER A 16 12.46 -51.86 -7.96
CA SER A 16 11.20 -51.39 -8.49
C SER A 16 10.22 -51.07 -7.36
N LEU A 17 9.28 -50.18 -7.65
CA LEU A 17 8.17 -49.81 -6.79
C LEU A 17 6.96 -49.54 -7.69
N ASP A 18 5.93 -50.36 -7.51
CA ASP A 18 4.67 -50.24 -8.22
C ASP A 18 3.59 -49.80 -7.23
N ILE A 19 2.84 -48.76 -7.56
CA ILE A 19 1.77 -48.22 -6.71
C ILE A 19 0.53 -47.99 -7.56
N GLY A 20 -0.57 -48.64 -7.19
CA GLY A 20 -1.91 -48.39 -7.70
C GLY A 20 -2.76 -47.71 -6.63
N PHE A 21 -3.37 -46.58 -6.94
CA PHE A 21 -4.20 -45.84 -5.99
C PHE A 21 -5.36 -45.08 -6.65
N ARG A 22 -6.34 -44.68 -5.85
CA ARG A 22 -7.54 -43.96 -6.28
C ARG A 22 -7.74 -42.67 -5.50
N TYR A 23 -8.25 -41.63 -6.15
CA TYR A 23 -8.59 -40.35 -5.52
C TYR A 23 -9.82 -39.72 -6.17
N ASP A 24 -10.48 -38.80 -5.43
CA ASP A 24 -11.59 -38.01 -5.95
C ASP A 24 -11.08 -36.89 -6.87
N SER A 25 -11.32 -37.03 -8.17
CA SER A 25 -10.84 -36.10 -9.19
C SER A 25 -11.68 -34.84 -9.36
N SER A 26 -12.81 -34.74 -8.64
CA SER A 26 -13.54 -33.49 -8.52
C SER A 26 -12.91 -32.53 -7.50
N ILE A 27 -12.07 -33.06 -6.59
CA ILE A 27 -11.45 -32.29 -5.49
C ILE A 27 -9.94 -32.14 -5.70
N LEU A 28 -9.28 -33.12 -6.30
CA LEU A 28 -7.83 -33.14 -6.45
C LEU A 28 -7.46 -33.52 -7.88
N ASN A 29 -6.41 -32.95 -8.44
CA ASN A 29 -5.85 -33.38 -9.72
C ASN A 29 -4.36 -33.71 -9.54
N ILE A 30 -3.95 -34.90 -9.98
CA ILE A 30 -2.54 -35.30 -9.98
C ILE A 30 -1.97 -35.01 -11.35
N THR A 31 -0.98 -34.13 -11.41
CA THR A 31 -0.44 -33.61 -12.68
C THR A 31 0.79 -34.37 -13.14
N LYS A 32 1.69 -34.73 -12.22
CA LYS A 32 2.89 -35.52 -12.51
C LYS A 32 3.47 -36.18 -11.27
N PHE A 33 4.31 -37.18 -11.52
CA PHE A 33 5.27 -37.70 -10.55
C PHE A 33 6.65 -37.21 -10.95
N SER A 34 7.47 -36.84 -9.98
CA SER A 34 8.79 -36.26 -10.25
C SER A 34 9.86 -36.83 -9.32
N LEU A 35 11.04 -37.07 -9.88
CA LEU A 35 12.26 -37.37 -9.12
C LEU A 35 13.07 -36.11 -8.79
N GLU A 36 12.71 -34.94 -9.29
CA GLU A 36 13.48 -33.71 -9.06
C GLU A 36 13.59 -33.40 -7.57
N GLY A 37 14.82 -33.19 -7.09
CA GLY A 37 15.10 -32.88 -5.69
C GLY A 37 14.97 -34.06 -4.72
N THR A 38 14.91 -35.29 -5.22
CA THR A 38 14.84 -36.53 -4.43
C THR A 38 16.21 -37.22 -4.37
N ASP A 39 16.37 -38.19 -3.47
CA ASP A 39 17.60 -39.00 -3.36
C ASP A 39 17.77 -39.97 -4.54
N LEU A 40 16.71 -40.19 -5.33
CA LEU A 40 16.73 -41.01 -6.55
C LEU A 40 17.03 -40.21 -7.82
N TYR A 41 17.17 -38.89 -7.71
CA TYR A 41 17.43 -38.01 -8.85
C TYR A 41 18.80 -38.29 -9.47
N ASN A 42 18.85 -38.48 -10.80
CA ASN A 42 20.08 -38.67 -11.57
C ASN A 42 20.96 -39.86 -11.17
N ILE A 43 20.42 -40.86 -10.47
CA ILE A 43 21.15 -42.08 -10.09
C ILE A 43 20.61 -43.35 -10.77
N GLY A 44 19.94 -43.20 -11.91
CA GLY A 44 19.49 -44.32 -12.76
C GLY A 44 18.09 -44.86 -12.46
N TYR A 45 17.27 -44.13 -11.70
CA TYR A 45 15.85 -44.44 -11.53
C TYR A 45 15.00 -43.66 -12.53
N ASN A 46 13.96 -44.32 -13.04
CA ASN A 46 12.99 -43.74 -13.95
C ASN A 46 11.58 -44.00 -13.43
N ILE A 47 10.66 -43.12 -13.84
CA ILE A 47 9.22 -43.27 -13.63
C ILE A 47 8.59 -43.59 -15.00
N GLU A 48 7.84 -44.68 -15.09
CA GLU A 48 7.11 -45.11 -16.29
C GLU A 48 5.66 -45.50 -15.92
N ASP A 49 4.83 -45.70 -16.95
CA ASP A 49 3.47 -46.27 -16.85
C ASP A 49 2.47 -45.50 -15.99
N THR A 50 2.60 -44.17 -15.92
CA THR A 50 1.53 -43.34 -15.35
C THR A 50 0.25 -43.41 -16.19
N THR A 51 -0.65 -44.32 -15.85
CA THR A 51 -2.00 -44.37 -16.40
C THR A 51 -2.97 -43.70 -15.45
N ILE A 52 -3.57 -42.59 -15.90
CA ILE A 52 -4.65 -41.92 -15.18
C ILE A 52 -5.95 -42.25 -15.90
N ILE A 53 -6.77 -43.11 -15.30
CA ILE A 53 -8.10 -43.46 -15.82
C ILE A 53 -9.13 -42.70 -15.02
N GLY A 54 -9.76 -41.70 -15.65
CA GLY A 54 -10.86 -40.94 -15.07
C GLY A 54 -12.21 -41.59 -15.36
N SER A 55 -13.04 -41.76 -14.34
CA SER A 55 -14.44 -42.18 -14.45
C SER A 55 -15.25 -41.42 -13.39
N ASP A 56 -16.17 -40.55 -13.82
CA ASP A 56 -17.15 -39.83 -12.99
C ASP A 56 -16.65 -39.49 -11.56
N ASN A 57 -15.89 -38.39 -11.46
CA ASN A 57 -15.28 -37.84 -10.23
C ASN A 57 -14.28 -38.74 -9.50
N LEU A 58 -13.91 -39.88 -10.08
CA LEU A 58 -12.88 -40.74 -9.51
C LEU A 58 -11.78 -41.00 -10.54
N SER A 59 -10.53 -40.84 -10.10
CA SER A 59 -9.36 -41.20 -10.89
C SER A 59 -8.65 -42.38 -10.25
N GLN A 60 -8.25 -43.33 -11.09
CA GLN A 60 -7.29 -44.37 -10.73
C GLN A 60 -5.94 -44.03 -11.36
N VAL A 61 -4.88 -44.19 -10.58
CA VAL A 61 -3.50 -44.01 -11.01
C VAL A 61 -2.72 -45.27 -10.74
N ASP A 62 -2.04 -45.76 -11.76
CA ASP A 62 -1.00 -46.76 -11.63
C ASP A 62 0.34 -46.08 -11.93
N PHE A 63 1.34 -46.37 -11.12
CA PHE A 63 2.65 -45.72 -11.13
C PHE A 63 3.74 -46.77 -10.93
N THR A 64 4.76 -46.76 -11.80
CA THR A 64 5.94 -47.61 -11.64
C THR A 64 7.20 -46.78 -11.60
N LEU A 65 7.98 -46.97 -10.54
CA LEU A 65 9.34 -46.49 -10.38
C LEU A 65 10.29 -47.68 -10.49
N TYR A 66 11.31 -47.58 -11.34
CA TYR A 66 12.23 -48.70 -11.55
C TYR A 66 13.65 -48.21 -11.81
N PHE A 67 14.61 -49.09 -11.49
CA PHE A 67 16.03 -48.85 -11.72
C PHE A 67 16.43 -49.32 -13.11
N GLU A 68 16.81 -48.38 -13.98
CA GLU A 68 17.34 -48.64 -15.31
C GLU A 68 18.54 -47.70 -15.57
N PRO A 69 19.75 -48.12 -15.15
CA PRO A 69 20.93 -47.27 -15.24
C PRO A 69 21.44 -47.19 -16.69
N HIS A 70 21.79 -45.98 -17.13
CA HIS A 70 22.37 -45.76 -18.46
C HIS A 70 23.84 -46.21 -18.58
N THR A 71 24.49 -46.53 -17.47
CA THR A 71 25.89 -47.00 -17.42
C THR A 71 26.05 -48.08 -16.34
N THR A 72 27.10 -48.89 -16.45
CA THR A 72 27.38 -49.98 -15.50
C THR A 72 27.93 -49.50 -14.15
N ASP A 73 28.17 -48.20 -13.98
CA ASP A 73 28.83 -47.63 -12.81
C ASP A 73 27.84 -47.23 -11.70
N PHE A 74 26.54 -47.41 -11.92
CA PHE A 74 25.53 -47.16 -10.91
C PHE A 74 25.36 -48.38 -10.00
N GLU A 75 25.56 -48.17 -8.71
CA GLU A 75 25.15 -49.12 -7.69
C GLU A 75 23.65 -48.99 -7.42
N LEU A 76 23.02 -50.10 -7.06
CA LEU A 76 21.61 -50.12 -6.69
C LEU A 76 21.43 -49.28 -5.41
N PHE A 77 20.43 -48.40 -5.39
CA PHE A 77 20.20 -47.53 -4.23
C PHE A 77 19.91 -48.37 -2.99
N SER A 78 20.75 -48.18 -1.96
CA SER A 78 20.62 -48.78 -0.64
C SER A 78 20.33 -47.68 0.37
N LEU A 79 19.23 -47.80 1.11
CA LEU A 79 18.82 -46.73 2.03
C LEU A 79 19.65 -46.79 3.30
N ALA A 80 20.24 -45.66 3.68
CA ALA A 80 20.95 -45.52 4.95
C ALA A 80 20.04 -44.99 6.08
N GLY A 81 18.81 -44.58 5.74
CA GLY A 81 17.83 -44.10 6.70
C GLY A 81 16.45 -43.82 6.09
N ARG A 82 15.93 -42.62 6.39
CA ARG A 82 14.71 -42.09 5.79
C ARG A 82 15.11 -41.31 4.54
N GLU A 83 14.81 -41.84 3.37
CA GLU A 83 15.16 -41.22 2.09
C GLU A 83 13.90 -40.68 1.40
N HIS A 84 14.02 -39.54 0.73
CA HIS A 84 12.98 -38.94 -0.12
C HIS A 84 13.10 -39.54 -1.52
N ILE A 85 12.13 -40.35 -1.94
CA ILE A 85 12.28 -41.16 -3.14
C ILE A 85 11.55 -40.60 -4.38
N PHE A 86 10.41 -39.95 -4.21
CA PHE A 86 9.72 -39.26 -5.30
C PHE A 86 8.71 -38.23 -4.78
N ASN A 87 8.19 -37.44 -5.70
CA ASN A 87 7.20 -36.40 -5.47
C ASN A 87 5.91 -36.70 -6.24
N ILE A 88 4.76 -36.51 -5.60
CA ILE A 88 3.44 -36.46 -6.26
C ILE A 88 3.04 -35.00 -6.36
N VAL A 89 2.91 -34.48 -7.59
CA VAL A 89 2.55 -33.08 -7.83
C VAL A 89 1.04 -32.97 -8.00
N LEU A 90 0.46 -32.11 -7.17
CA LEU A 90 -0.96 -31.91 -7.02
C LEU A 90 -1.39 -30.53 -7.50
N GLU A 91 -2.58 -30.47 -8.07
CA GLU A 91 -3.27 -29.26 -8.44
C GLU A 91 -4.72 -29.36 -7.97
N ALA A 92 -5.23 -28.30 -7.37
CA ALA A 92 -6.63 -28.23 -7.01
C ALA A 92 -7.44 -27.59 -8.15
N PRO A 93 -8.61 -28.13 -8.50
CA PRO A 93 -9.54 -27.45 -9.38
C PRO A 93 -9.98 -26.09 -8.81
N PHE A 94 -10.25 -25.12 -9.68
CA PHE A 94 -10.44 -23.70 -9.36
C PHE A 94 -11.71 -23.37 -8.52
N GLU A 95 -12.61 -24.33 -8.28
CA GLU A 95 -13.98 -24.08 -7.79
C GLU A 95 -14.38 -24.88 -6.52
N ILE A 96 -13.44 -25.31 -5.69
CA ILE A 96 -13.75 -26.10 -4.49
C ILE A 96 -14.05 -25.19 -3.29
N GLN A 97 -14.92 -25.65 -2.41
CA GLN A 97 -15.15 -25.00 -1.11
C GLN A 97 -13.89 -25.05 -0.24
N ALA A 98 -13.67 -24.00 0.54
CA ALA A 98 -12.63 -23.91 1.55
C ALA A 98 -12.66 -25.12 2.50
N ASP A 99 -11.47 -25.56 2.93
CA ASP A 99 -11.26 -26.65 3.91
C ASP A 99 -11.81 -28.03 3.50
N THR A 100 -11.90 -28.28 2.20
CA THR A 100 -12.32 -29.60 1.70
C THR A 100 -11.23 -30.64 1.99
N THR A 101 -11.61 -31.74 2.62
CA THR A 101 -10.75 -32.90 2.83
C THR A 101 -11.08 -34.02 1.85
N THR A 102 -10.08 -34.60 1.21
CA THR A 102 -10.19 -35.78 0.36
C THR A 102 -9.16 -36.83 0.74
N GLN A 103 -9.31 -38.05 0.24
CA GLN A 103 -8.41 -39.16 0.50
C GLN A 103 -7.81 -39.70 -0.79
N ILE A 104 -6.53 -40.06 -0.72
CA ILE A 104 -5.87 -40.91 -1.70
C ILE A 104 -5.80 -42.31 -1.10
N ILE A 105 -6.46 -43.27 -1.74
CA ILE A 105 -6.55 -44.66 -1.28
C ILE A 105 -5.61 -45.51 -2.11
N ILE A 106 -4.55 -46.02 -1.50
CA ILE A 106 -3.62 -46.97 -2.11
C ILE A 106 -4.31 -48.34 -2.15
N ASN A 107 -4.48 -48.87 -3.34
CA ASN A 107 -5.15 -50.15 -3.59
C ASN A 107 -4.15 -51.29 -3.84
N GLU A 108 -3.00 -50.96 -4.42
CA GLU A 108 -1.95 -51.92 -4.75
C GLU A 108 -0.58 -51.28 -4.47
N LEU A 109 0.31 -52.05 -3.85
CA LEU A 109 1.67 -51.63 -3.57
C LEU A 109 2.58 -52.84 -3.74
N SER A 110 3.60 -52.75 -4.57
CA SER A 110 4.63 -53.76 -4.74
C SER A 110 6.01 -53.12 -4.64
N VAL A 111 6.91 -53.73 -3.88
CA VAL A 111 8.30 -53.29 -3.77
C VAL A 111 9.21 -54.43 -4.19
N ASN A 112 10.06 -54.20 -5.19
CA ASN A 112 10.91 -55.22 -5.79
C ASN A 112 10.14 -56.47 -6.22
N GLU A 113 8.97 -56.29 -6.84
CA GLU A 113 8.04 -57.35 -7.27
C GLU A 113 7.38 -58.14 -6.11
N ILE A 114 7.53 -57.69 -4.86
CA ILE A 114 6.87 -58.27 -3.70
C ILE A 114 5.62 -57.45 -3.39
N LEU A 115 4.45 -58.06 -3.58
CA LEU A 115 3.17 -57.47 -3.23
C LEU A 115 3.08 -57.21 -1.72
N MET A 116 2.66 -56.00 -1.36
CA MET A 116 2.34 -55.58 -0.01
C MET A 116 0.83 -55.76 0.21
N ASP A 117 0.45 -56.31 1.35
CA ASP A 117 -0.92 -56.58 1.77
C ASP A 117 -1.14 -56.19 3.24
N ASP A 118 -2.35 -56.39 3.76
CA ASP A 118 -2.70 -56.06 5.15
C ASP A 118 -1.88 -56.83 6.21
N SER A 119 -1.06 -57.82 5.81
CA SER A 119 -0.17 -58.55 6.72
C SER A 119 1.20 -57.89 6.91
N ASN A 120 1.64 -57.08 5.95
CA ASN A 120 2.95 -56.42 5.95
C ASN A 120 2.88 -54.89 5.75
N TRP A 121 1.68 -54.34 5.51
CA TRP A 121 1.41 -52.93 5.35
C TRP A 121 0.10 -52.55 6.04
N VAL A 122 0.12 -51.41 6.74
CA VAL A 122 -1.03 -50.87 7.47
C VAL A 122 -1.14 -49.39 7.13
N GLY A 123 -2.35 -48.94 6.77
CA GLY A 123 -2.60 -47.56 6.38
C GLY A 123 -2.39 -47.35 4.89
N GLY A 124 -3.47 -47.54 4.14
CA GLY A 124 -3.57 -47.27 2.70
C GLY A 124 -4.35 -46.03 2.36
N GLU A 125 -4.54 -45.12 3.31
CA GLU A 125 -5.30 -43.88 3.11
C GLU A 125 -4.43 -42.68 3.48
N ILE A 126 -4.22 -41.78 2.52
CA ILE A 126 -3.56 -40.49 2.72
C ILE A 126 -4.64 -39.43 2.70
N SER A 127 -4.86 -38.75 3.83
CA SER A 127 -5.80 -37.62 3.87
C SER A 127 -5.11 -36.35 3.38
N VAL A 128 -5.72 -35.70 2.38
CA VAL A 128 -5.29 -34.43 1.81
C VAL A 128 -6.33 -33.38 2.17
N MET A 129 -5.92 -32.35 2.89
CA MET A 129 -6.75 -31.19 3.19
C MET A 129 -6.34 -30.06 2.27
N MET A 130 -7.31 -29.45 1.59
CA MET A 130 -7.10 -28.18 0.93
C MET A 130 -7.35 -27.07 1.93
N HIS A 131 -6.27 -26.55 2.50
CA HIS A 131 -6.32 -25.47 3.49
C HIS A 131 -6.58 -24.13 2.79
N SER A 132 -7.53 -23.35 3.31
CA SER A 132 -7.85 -22.01 2.83
C SER A 132 -7.44 -20.95 3.86
N GLY A 133 -6.97 -19.81 3.37
CA GLY A 133 -6.49 -18.70 4.17
C GLY A 133 -5.87 -17.63 3.28
N CYS A 134 -5.34 -16.56 3.86
CA CYS A 134 -4.77 -15.49 3.05
C CYS A 134 -3.50 -15.94 2.29
N THR A 135 -3.53 -15.86 0.96
CA THR A 135 -2.39 -16.24 0.10
C THR A 135 -1.44 -15.10 -0.24
N ASP A 136 -1.78 -13.87 0.16
CA ASP A 136 -0.96 -12.69 -0.11
C ASP A 136 0.17 -12.55 0.93
N GLU A 137 1.42 -12.70 0.51
CA GLU A 137 2.61 -12.57 1.39
C GLU A 137 2.75 -11.19 2.05
N SER A 138 2.09 -10.16 1.50
CA SER A 138 2.10 -8.81 2.06
C SER A 138 1.01 -8.57 3.12
N ALA A 139 0.05 -9.49 3.24
CA ALA A 139 -0.99 -9.42 4.25
C ALA A 139 -0.45 -9.78 5.64
N CYS A 140 -1.00 -9.16 6.68
CA CYS A 140 -0.59 -9.39 8.05
C CYS A 140 -1.05 -10.75 8.61
N ASN A 141 -2.06 -11.37 8.00
CA ASN A 141 -2.54 -12.72 8.29
C ASN A 141 -2.20 -13.73 7.19
N TYR A 142 -1.12 -13.48 6.43
CA TYR A 142 -0.61 -14.44 5.43
C TYR A 142 -0.45 -15.84 6.03
N ASP A 143 -1.04 -16.83 5.35
CA ASP A 143 -0.93 -18.23 5.71
C ASP A 143 -0.06 -18.97 4.65
N PRO A 144 1.17 -19.39 5.01
CA PRO A 144 2.05 -20.07 4.07
C PRO A 144 1.58 -21.48 3.68
N TYR A 145 0.54 -21.99 4.32
CA TYR A 145 -0.07 -23.28 4.02
C TYR A 145 -1.39 -23.14 3.25
N ALA A 146 -1.90 -21.92 3.01
CA ALA A 146 -3.12 -21.70 2.27
C ALA A 146 -2.91 -21.98 0.77
N GLY A 147 -3.68 -22.93 0.24
CA GLY A 147 -3.69 -23.25 -1.18
C GLY A 147 -4.69 -22.42 -2.00
N ASN A 148 -5.66 -21.79 -1.31
CA ASN A 148 -6.68 -20.92 -1.88
C ASN A 148 -6.93 -19.73 -0.95
N ASP A 149 -7.06 -18.53 -1.54
CA ASP A 149 -7.48 -17.33 -0.83
C ASP A 149 -8.93 -17.46 -0.36
N ASP A 150 -9.16 -17.26 0.94
CA ASP A 150 -10.50 -17.23 1.53
C ASP A 150 -11.17 -15.85 1.44
N GLY A 151 -10.47 -14.86 0.87
CA GLY A 151 -10.90 -13.47 0.80
C GLY A 151 -10.76 -12.73 2.13
N GLY A 152 -10.09 -13.34 3.12
CA GLY A 152 -9.89 -12.82 4.46
C GLY A 152 -8.55 -12.10 4.64
N CYS A 153 -7.80 -11.80 3.59
CA CYS A 153 -6.52 -11.08 3.69
C CYS A 153 -6.69 -9.70 4.37
N LEU A 154 -5.92 -9.50 5.43
CA LEU A 154 -5.87 -8.27 6.22
C LEU A 154 -4.57 -7.54 5.92
N TYR A 155 -4.61 -6.22 5.89
CA TYR A 155 -3.42 -5.40 5.62
C TYR A 155 -3.14 -4.45 6.77
N TYR A 156 -1.88 -4.07 6.90
CA TYR A 156 -1.48 -3.03 7.84
C TYR A 156 -1.98 -1.68 7.34
N ASP A 157 -2.61 -0.92 8.23
CA ASP A 157 -2.97 0.47 7.99
C ASP A 157 -1.75 1.40 8.12
N ALA A 158 -1.96 2.72 7.99
CA ALA A 158 -0.87 3.70 8.14
C ALA A 158 -0.21 3.66 9.53
N CYS A 159 -0.88 3.06 10.50
CA CYS A 159 -0.45 2.88 11.88
C CYS A 159 0.23 1.54 12.16
N GLY A 160 0.38 0.68 11.15
CA GLY A 160 0.92 -0.65 11.34
C GLY A 160 -0.04 -1.58 12.11
N VAL A 161 -1.33 -1.25 12.17
CA VAL A 161 -2.37 -2.11 12.74
C VAL A 161 -2.95 -2.98 11.64
N CYS A 162 -2.91 -4.29 11.85
CA CYS A 162 -3.51 -5.28 10.96
C CYS A 162 -5.04 -5.12 10.95
N ASP A 163 -5.65 -4.98 9.77
CA ASP A 163 -7.09 -4.65 9.58
C ASP A 163 -7.49 -3.30 10.21
N GLY A 164 -6.53 -2.40 10.33
CA GLY A 164 -6.81 -1.02 10.73
C GLY A 164 -7.44 -0.22 9.59
N ASN A 165 -8.10 0.88 9.95
CA ASN A 165 -8.74 1.80 9.00
C ASN A 165 -8.03 3.16 8.92
N GLU A 166 -6.89 3.33 9.59
CA GLU A 166 -6.17 4.59 9.59
C GLU A 166 -5.42 4.81 8.28
N THR A 167 -5.60 5.98 7.68
CA THR A 167 -5.02 6.32 6.39
C THR A 167 -3.83 7.26 6.50
N ILE A 168 -3.65 7.90 7.67
CA ILE A 168 -2.62 8.90 7.92
C ILE A 168 -1.89 8.57 9.22
N ALA A 169 -0.59 8.27 9.11
CA ALA A 169 0.26 7.84 10.22
C ALA A 169 0.55 8.95 11.28
N HIS A 170 0.22 10.21 10.99
CA HIS A 170 0.50 11.39 11.83
C HIS A 170 -0.73 12.31 11.95
N ASN A 171 -1.92 11.72 11.92
CA ASN A 171 -3.18 12.45 12.09
C ASN A 171 -3.30 12.86 13.56
N CYS A 172 -3.04 14.13 13.85
CA CYS A 172 -3.37 14.75 15.13
C CYS A 172 -4.77 15.37 15.00
N ASP A 173 -5.82 14.57 15.22
CA ASP A 173 -7.18 15.11 15.23
C ASP A 173 -7.43 15.91 16.52
N CYS A 174 -7.31 17.23 16.41
CA CYS A 174 -7.55 18.18 17.51
C CYS A 174 -9.02 18.59 17.62
N THR A 175 -9.97 17.90 16.95
CA THR A 175 -11.37 18.34 16.92
C THR A 175 -12.32 17.70 17.91
N ASP A 176 -12.10 16.48 18.44
CA ASP A 176 -12.84 15.97 19.61
C ASP A 176 -12.29 14.61 20.14
N ALA A 177 -11.90 14.60 21.42
CA ALA A 177 -11.93 13.47 22.38
C ALA A 177 -11.28 12.10 22.10
N ASN A 178 -10.55 11.85 21.00
CA ASN A 178 -9.75 10.60 20.87
C ASN A 178 -8.29 10.90 20.49
N GLU A 179 -7.44 10.98 21.51
CA GLU A 179 -5.97 11.06 21.41
C GLU A 179 -5.38 9.75 20.85
N TYR A 180 -5.40 9.55 19.53
CA TYR A 180 -4.66 8.44 18.93
C TYR A 180 -3.94 8.85 17.64
N ASP A 181 -2.78 9.47 17.79
CA ASP A 181 -1.64 9.14 16.93
C ASP A 181 -1.10 7.78 17.41
N CYS A 182 -1.24 6.76 16.56
CA CYS A 182 -0.81 5.39 16.82
C CYS A 182 0.71 5.25 17.05
N ILE A 183 1.52 6.25 16.68
CA ILE A 183 2.97 6.26 16.90
C ILE A 183 3.33 7.03 18.20
N GLY A 184 2.35 7.65 18.85
CA GLY A 184 2.52 8.30 20.15
C GLY A 184 3.45 9.52 20.12
N TYR A 185 3.59 10.17 18.95
CA TYR A 185 4.39 11.39 18.79
C TYR A 185 3.63 12.67 19.15
N CYS A 186 2.37 12.59 19.59
CA CYS A 186 1.62 13.70 20.20
C CYS A 186 2.16 14.12 21.59
N ILE A 187 3.48 14.19 21.75
CA ILE A 187 4.14 14.81 22.90
C ILE A 187 5.17 15.78 22.37
N LEU A 188 4.75 17.01 22.11
CA LEU A 188 5.65 18.16 22.19
C LEU A 188 4.88 19.41 22.62
N ASP A 189 4.53 19.48 23.90
CA ASP A 189 4.14 20.77 24.49
C ASP A 189 5.31 21.74 24.32
N CYS A 190 5.09 22.79 23.55
CA CYS A 190 5.89 23.99 23.59
C CYS A 190 5.80 24.61 24.99
N PRO A 191 6.91 24.71 25.76
CA PRO A 191 6.83 25.03 27.19
C PRO A 191 6.28 26.43 27.52
N ASP A 192 6.29 27.35 26.56
CA ASP A 192 6.19 28.80 26.80
C ASP A 192 5.01 29.50 26.08
N GLU A 193 4.15 28.79 25.34
CA GLU A 193 2.94 29.36 24.74
C GLU A 193 1.66 28.67 25.25
N PHE A 194 0.65 29.48 25.62
CA PHE A 194 -0.62 29.00 26.18
C PHE A 194 -1.37 28.14 25.15
N SER A 195 -1.35 26.82 25.30
CA SER A 195 -2.34 25.94 24.68
C SER A 195 -3.40 25.54 25.69
N PHE A 196 -4.68 25.72 25.36
CA PHE A 196 -5.78 25.18 26.15
C PHE A 196 -5.94 23.66 25.98
N THR A 197 -5.26 23.08 24.99
CA THR A 197 -5.26 21.65 24.63
C THR A 197 -3.81 21.17 24.41
N PRO A 198 -3.25 20.36 25.33
CA PRO A 198 -1.90 19.81 25.20
C PRO A 198 -1.70 19.01 23.89
N GLY A 199 -0.51 19.09 23.29
CA GLY A 199 -0.11 18.22 22.16
C GLY A 199 -0.48 18.65 20.73
N CYS A 200 -1.19 19.79 20.54
CA CYS A 200 -1.58 20.28 19.20
C CYS A 200 -0.62 21.34 18.61
N ALA A 201 0.39 21.80 19.35
CA ALA A 201 1.41 22.71 18.84
C ALA A 201 2.74 21.97 18.71
N PHE A 202 3.54 22.28 17.68
CA PHE A 202 4.89 21.74 17.53
C PHE A 202 5.91 22.84 17.23
N PHE A 203 7.18 22.55 17.47
CA PHE A 203 8.27 23.51 17.37
C PHE A 203 8.79 23.59 15.93
N ASP A 204 8.77 24.78 15.33
CA ASP A 204 9.35 25.06 14.02
C ASP A 204 10.73 25.71 14.17
N PRO A 205 11.83 24.95 13.98
CA PRO A 205 13.18 25.49 14.10
C PRO A 205 13.55 26.44 12.94
N ASN A 206 12.83 26.38 11.83
CA ASN A 206 13.14 27.16 10.63
C ASN A 206 12.58 28.59 10.74
N CYS A 207 11.57 28.80 11.59
CA CYS A 207 10.91 30.09 11.74
C CYS A 207 11.17 30.77 13.08
N SER A 208 12.42 31.18 13.32
CA SER A 208 12.78 31.85 14.57
C SER A 208 12.42 31.04 15.83
N ASN A 209 12.38 29.70 15.74
CA ASN A 209 12.08 28.81 16.86
C ASN A 209 10.70 29.05 17.50
N VAL A 210 9.67 29.34 16.68
CA VAL A 210 8.30 29.54 17.18
C VAL A 210 7.47 28.26 17.18
N CYS A 211 6.42 28.25 17.99
CA CYS A 211 5.43 27.19 18.01
C CYS A 211 4.32 27.47 17.01
N ILE A 212 3.92 26.43 16.28
CA ILE A 212 2.94 26.48 15.19
C ILE A 212 1.88 25.38 15.39
N GLY A 213 0.69 25.58 14.83
CA GLY A 213 -0.43 24.63 14.97
C GLY A 213 -1.23 24.77 16.26
N GLY A 214 -2.26 23.95 16.42
CA GLY A 214 -3.15 23.96 17.58
C GLY A 214 -3.91 25.28 17.71
N ALA A 215 -3.91 25.85 18.93
CA ALA A 215 -4.55 27.14 19.22
C ALA A 215 -3.60 28.36 19.07
N THR A 216 -2.40 28.19 18.50
CA THR A 216 -1.44 29.30 18.31
C THR A 216 -1.85 30.25 17.19
N GLU A 217 -2.79 29.84 16.32
CA GLU A 217 -3.18 30.53 15.08
C GLU A 217 -1.99 30.78 14.12
N ARG A 218 -0.85 30.10 14.34
CA ARG A 218 0.35 30.20 13.49
C ARG A 218 0.49 28.98 12.59
N TYR A 219 0.87 29.24 11.34
CA TYR A 219 1.16 28.22 10.34
C TYR A 219 2.66 27.92 10.25
N PRO A 220 3.05 26.71 9.80
CA PRO A 220 4.45 26.42 9.49
C PRO A 220 5.04 27.43 8.53
N CYS A 221 6.31 27.79 8.74
CA CYS A 221 6.95 28.68 7.79
C CYS A 221 7.35 27.91 6.55
N GLU A 222 6.92 28.42 5.42
CA GLU A 222 7.30 27.91 4.12
C GLU A 222 8.67 28.50 3.75
N GLN A 223 9.47 27.71 3.04
CA GLN A 223 10.75 28.17 2.54
C GLN A 223 10.48 29.27 1.50
N ASP A 224 11.16 30.40 1.63
CA ASP A 224 10.99 31.51 0.68
C ASP A 224 11.33 30.98 -0.72
N CYS A 225 10.43 31.21 -1.69
CA CYS A 225 10.61 30.64 -3.02
C CYS A 225 11.84 31.23 -3.74
N GLU A 226 12.30 32.43 -3.41
CA GLU A 226 13.56 32.98 -3.93
C GLU A 226 14.72 32.19 -3.34
N ALA A 227 14.61 31.78 -2.08
CA ALA A 227 15.61 30.94 -1.45
C ALA A 227 15.68 29.55 -2.10
N ILE A 228 14.54 28.98 -2.51
CA ILE A 228 14.51 27.75 -3.31
C ILE A 228 15.23 27.95 -4.65
N LEU A 229 14.91 29.03 -5.39
CA LEU A 229 15.53 29.34 -6.69
C LEU A 229 17.04 29.60 -6.58
N LEU A 230 17.46 30.26 -5.51
CA LEU A 230 18.85 30.62 -5.26
C LEU A 230 19.62 29.54 -4.48
N SER A 231 18.93 28.44 -4.11
CA SER A 231 19.48 27.35 -3.29
C SER A 231 20.06 27.85 -1.95
N THR A 232 19.38 28.80 -1.32
CA THR A 232 19.68 29.33 0.02
C THR A 232 18.65 28.85 1.04
N GLU A 233 18.99 28.92 2.34
CA GLU A 233 18.14 28.45 3.45
C GLU A 233 17.42 29.63 4.12
N GLU A 234 16.53 30.30 3.39
CA GLU A 234 15.72 31.41 3.92
C GLU A 234 14.25 30.96 4.04
N TRP A 235 13.64 31.20 5.20
CA TRP A 235 12.31 30.71 5.57
C TRP A 235 11.45 31.88 6.07
N GLY A 236 10.16 31.88 5.71
CA GLY A 236 9.23 32.95 6.13
C GLY A 236 9.57 34.33 5.57
N GLY A 237 10.21 34.38 4.40
CA GLY A 237 10.45 35.63 3.68
C GLY A 237 9.20 36.17 3.00
N ILE A 238 9.37 37.17 2.14
CA ILE A 238 8.25 37.90 1.51
C ILE A 238 7.95 37.43 0.09
N ALA A 239 8.74 36.49 -0.44
CA ALA A 239 8.51 35.91 -1.75
C ALA A 239 7.73 34.59 -1.64
N TYR A 240 6.72 34.43 -2.48
CA TYR A 240 5.88 33.23 -2.52
C TYR A 240 5.66 32.77 -3.97
N GLU A 241 5.44 31.47 -4.14
CA GLU A 241 5.16 30.87 -5.44
C GLU A 241 3.69 31.14 -5.81
N ASP A 242 3.46 31.73 -6.98
CA ASP A 242 2.11 31.84 -7.51
C ASP A 242 1.59 30.49 -8.03
N ASN A 243 0.32 30.41 -8.38
CA ASN A 243 -0.29 29.17 -8.88
C ASN A 243 0.27 28.71 -10.25
N CYS A 244 1.17 29.50 -10.85
CA CYS A 244 1.88 29.22 -12.09
C CYS A 244 3.32 28.73 -11.85
N GLY A 245 3.72 28.57 -10.59
CA GLY A 245 5.06 28.12 -10.19
C GLY A 245 6.14 29.22 -10.25
N VAL A 246 5.72 30.49 -10.31
CA VAL A 246 6.62 31.64 -10.39
C VAL A 246 6.74 32.28 -9.02
N CYS A 247 7.98 32.45 -8.58
CA CYS A 247 8.27 33.14 -7.33
C CYS A 247 8.14 34.66 -7.48
N ILE A 248 7.27 35.28 -6.67
CA ILE A 248 7.00 36.72 -6.70
C ILE A 248 7.32 37.38 -5.37
N SER A 249 8.06 38.50 -5.40
CA SER A 249 8.35 39.34 -4.23
C SER A 249 8.03 40.81 -4.52
N ASN A 250 7.72 41.58 -3.46
CA ASN A 250 7.50 43.03 -3.55
C ASN A 250 8.77 43.85 -3.90
N THR A 251 9.91 43.18 -4.09
CA THR A 251 11.19 43.80 -4.42
C THR A 251 11.77 43.39 -5.78
N VAL A 252 11.35 42.27 -6.38
CA VAL A 252 11.89 41.80 -7.67
C VAL A 252 10.84 41.00 -8.46
N GLU A 253 10.58 41.42 -9.69
CA GLU A 253 9.85 40.63 -10.69
C GLU A 253 10.89 39.79 -11.47
N THR A 254 11.32 38.64 -10.93
CA THR A 254 12.17 37.70 -11.67
C THR A 254 11.34 36.90 -12.66
N VAL A 255 11.08 37.49 -13.82
CA VAL A 255 10.57 36.77 -14.98
C VAL A 255 11.63 35.75 -15.42
N ILE A 256 11.31 34.45 -15.33
CA ILE A 256 12.10 33.40 -16.00
C ILE A 256 11.96 33.61 -17.51
N PRO A 257 13.04 33.85 -18.26
CA PRO A 257 12.96 33.95 -19.71
C PRO A 257 12.64 32.56 -20.29
N GLU A 258 11.60 32.50 -21.13
CA GLU A 258 11.18 31.39 -22.03
C GLU A 258 9.92 30.59 -21.69
N VAL A 259 9.18 30.87 -20.62
CA VAL A 259 7.80 30.36 -20.49
C VAL A 259 6.82 31.44 -20.95
N LEU A 260 6.23 31.17 -22.11
CA LEU A 260 5.17 31.92 -22.73
C LEU A 260 4.03 32.16 -21.72
N ASP A 261 3.64 33.42 -21.58
CA ASP A 261 2.37 33.92 -21.05
C ASP A 261 1.22 32.91 -21.28
N THR A 262 0.90 32.07 -20.28
CA THR A 262 -0.31 31.23 -20.29
C THR A 262 -1.25 31.73 -19.22
N LEU A 263 -1.88 32.87 -19.50
CA LEU A 263 -3.34 33.08 -19.47
C LEU A 263 -4.18 32.34 -18.40
N ASP A 264 -3.67 32.14 -17.18
CA ASP A 264 -4.45 31.73 -15.99
C ASP A 264 -3.74 32.13 -14.67
N CYS A 265 -2.89 33.16 -14.69
CA CYS A 265 -2.31 33.74 -13.47
C CYS A 265 -3.19 34.93 -13.03
N PHE A 266 -3.96 34.76 -11.96
CA PHE A 266 -4.86 35.80 -11.43
C PHE A 266 -4.05 36.98 -10.91
N ASN A 267 -4.24 38.16 -11.49
CA ASN A 267 -3.65 39.39 -10.97
C ASN A 267 -4.64 40.03 -9.99
N SER A 268 -4.22 40.15 -8.72
CA SER A 268 -4.99 40.83 -7.68
C SER A 268 -4.22 42.03 -7.17
N GLY A 269 -4.92 43.15 -7.03
CA GLY A 269 -4.40 44.37 -6.46
C GLY A 269 -5.51 45.14 -5.80
N PHE A 270 -5.17 46.27 -5.19
CA PHE A 270 -6.18 47.17 -4.65
C PHE A 270 -5.85 48.60 -5.05
N LYS A 271 -6.90 49.42 -5.15
CA LYS A 271 -6.79 50.85 -5.37
C LYS A 271 -7.46 51.57 -4.22
N ILE A 272 -6.84 52.65 -3.78
CA ILE A 272 -7.40 53.49 -2.72
C ILE A 272 -7.97 54.76 -3.33
N TYR A 273 -9.20 55.07 -2.93
CA TYR A 273 -9.92 56.25 -3.35
C TYR A 273 -10.24 57.12 -2.14
N ASN A 274 -10.08 58.43 -2.28
CA ASN A 274 -10.53 59.36 -1.24
C ASN A 274 -12.07 59.45 -1.20
N SER A 275 -12.62 60.21 -0.26
CA SER A 275 -14.07 60.40 -0.10
C SER A 275 -14.80 60.92 -1.35
N ASN A 276 -14.06 61.52 -2.29
CA ASN A 276 -14.58 62.06 -3.55
C ASN A 276 -14.44 61.08 -4.73
N GLY A 277 -13.92 59.86 -4.50
CA GLY A 277 -13.77 58.83 -5.53
C GLY A 277 -12.57 59.03 -6.47
N LEU A 278 -11.59 59.85 -6.09
CA LEU A 278 -10.35 60.00 -6.85
C LEU A 278 -9.29 59.02 -6.34
N GLU A 279 -8.61 58.35 -7.26
CA GLU A 279 -7.50 57.43 -7.00
C GLU A 279 -6.30 58.23 -6.46
N GLU A 280 -5.71 57.76 -5.37
CA GLU A 280 -4.57 58.42 -4.71
C GLU A 280 -3.40 57.44 -4.58
N ASP A 281 -2.29 57.73 -5.25
CA ASP A 281 -1.07 56.90 -5.20
C ASP A 281 -0.30 57.04 -3.86
N ASN A 282 -0.56 58.12 -3.11
CA ASN A 282 0.06 58.39 -1.81
C ASN A 282 -0.98 58.95 -0.83
N LEU A 283 -1.38 58.15 0.15
CA LEU A 283 -2.39 58.53 1.15
C LEU A 283 -1.82 59.49 2.20
N ILE A 284 -2.12 60.78 2.06
CA ILE A 284 -2.05 61.74 3.18
C ILE A 284 -3.47 61.95 3.69
N LEU A 285 -3.90 61.07 4.61
CA LEU A 285 -5.21 61.14 5.24
C LEU A 285 -5.25 62.29 6.25
N LYS A 286 -6.27 63.15 6.17
CA LYS A 286 -6.57 64.10 7.25
C LYS A 286 -7.46 63.40 8.26
N GLU A 287 -7.32 63.78 9.53
CA GLU A 287 -8.14 63.26 10.63
C GLU A 287 -9.64 63.41 10.29
N LEU A 288 -10.40 62.30 10.38
CA LEU A 288 -11.83 62.14 10.05
C LEU A 288 -12.21 61.94 8.57
N ASP A 289 -11.26 61.84 7.63
CA ASP A 289 -11.58 61.52 6.24
C ASP A 289 -11.91 60.03 6.04
N THR A 290 -12.95 59.74 5.26
CA THR A 290 -13.26 58.36 4.81
C THR A 290 -12.54 58.09 3.49
N PHE A 291 -11.92 56.93 3.38
CA PHE A 291 -11.35 56.41 2.12
C PHE A 291 -11.97 55.06 1.79
N TYR A 292 -11.89 54.68 0.52
CA TYR A 292 -12.41 53.43 0.00
C TYR A 292 -11.27 52.60 -0.55
N VAL A 293 -11.30 51.31 -0.28
CA VAL A 293 -10.38 50.33 -0.87
C VAL A 293 -11.18 49.49 -1.84
N ALA A 294 -10.82 49.52 -3.12
CA ALA A 294 -11.41 48.65 -4.13
C ALA A 294 -10.42 47.54 -4.47
N LEU A 295 -10.85 46.29 -4.33
CA LEU A 295 -10.11 45.15 -4.85
C LEU A 295 -10.30 45.10 -6.36
N HIS A 296 -9.18 45.01 -7.07
CA HIS A 296 -9.15 44.87 -8.51
C HIS A 296 -8.56 43.51 -8.84
N MET A 297 -9.39 42.65 -9.41
CA MET A 297 -9.04 41.28 -9.76
C MET A 297 -9.27 41.10 -11.26
N GLN A 298 -8.27 40.57 -11.96
CA GLN A 298 -8.38 40.26 -13.38
C GLN A 298 -8.30 38.75 -13.61
N ASN A 299 -8.95 38.30 -14.69
CA ASN A 299 -8.99 36.91 -15.14
C ASN A 299 -9.68 35.94 -14.16
N LEU A 300 -10.60 36.39 -13.31
CA LEU A 300 -11.40 35.54 -12.41
C LEU A 300 -12.13 34.41 -13.18
N PRO A 301 -12.29 33.21 -12.60
CA PRO A 301 -12.99 32.12 -13.27
C PRO A 301 -14.49 32.46 -13.39
N ASP A 302 -15.16 31.86 -14.37
CA ASP A 302 -16.60 32.08 -14.65
C ASP A 302 -17.53 31.70 -13.48
N SER A 303 -17.01 30.97 -12.47
CA SER A 303 -17.72 30.57 -11.26
C SER A 303 -16.77 30.58 -10.07
N LEU A 304 -17.12 31.35 -9.03
CA LEU A 304 -16.44 31.37 -7.73
C LEU A 304 -17.38 30.81 -6.67
N GLU A 305 -16.92 29.83 -5.90
CA GLU A 305 -17.68 29.27 -4.78
C GLU A 305 -17.67 30.21 -3.56
N GLY A 306 -16.62 31.02 -3.41
CA GLY A 306 -16.48 32.06 -2.39
C GLY A 306 -15.14 32.79 -2.50
N VAL A 307 -15.02 33.93 -1.81
CA VAL A 307 -13.77 34.69 -1.67
C VAL A 307 -13.57 34.99 -0.18
N ILE A 308 -12.42 34.62 0.37
CA ILE A 308 -12.02 34.94 1.75
C ILE A 308 -11.08 36.16 1.69
N ILE A 309 -11.36 37.19 2.50
CA ILE A 309 -10.56 38.43 2.54
C ILE A 309 -10.25 38.74 4.00
N ASP A 310 -8.97 38.69 4.35
CA ASP A 310 -8.48 39.06 5.67
C ASP A 310 -8.00 40.51 5.69
N LEU A 311 -8.69 41.36 6.48
CA LEU A 311 -8.38 42.79 6.60
C LEU A 311 -7.77 43.09 7.96
N ASN A 312 -6.46 43.33 7.97
CA ASN A 312 -5.73 43.76 9.16
C ASN A 312 -5.44 45.26 9.11
N PHE A 313 -5.93 46.01 10.10
CA PHE A 313 -5.68 47.44 10.24
C PHE A 313 -5.58 47.86 11.72
N GLU A 314 -4.86 48.94 12.00
CA GLU A 314 -4.73 49.47 13.36
C GLU A 314 -6.05 50.11 13.83
N GLN A 315 -6.78 49.39 14.69
CA GLN A 315 -8.08 49.82 15.22
C GLN A 315 -8.02 51.09 16.08
N SER A 316 -6.83 51.47 16.56
CA SER A 316 -6.62 52.74 17.27
C SER A 316 -6.66 53.96 16.35
N ASN A 317 -6.38 53.77 15.06
CA ASN A 317 -6.24 54.84 14.07
C ASN A 317 -7.35 54.81 13.01
N LEU A 318 -7.93 53.63 12.73
CA LEU A 318 -8.92 53.42 11.68
C LEU A 318 -10.11 52.60 12.20
N SER A 319 -11.28 52.80 11.58
CA SER A 319 -12.49 52.03 11.86
C SER A 319 -13.16 51.61 10.55
N LEU A 320 -13.50 50.33 10.42
CA LEU A 320 -14.27 49.82 9.28
C LEU A 320 -15.73 50.26 9.40
N ILE A 321 -16.23 50.98 8.39
CA ILE A 321 -17.59 51.53 8.38
C ILE A 321 -18.59 50.55 7.76
N ASP A 322 -18.25 49.95 6.62
CA ASP A 322 -19.08 48.98 5.89
C ASP A 322 -18.23 48.20 4.86
N SER A 323 -18.65 47.00 4.48
CA SER A 323 -18.05 46.21 3.40
C SER A 323 -19.15 45.68 2.48
N LYS A 324 -19.24 46.21 1.25
CA LYS A 324 -20.19 45.75 0.22
C LYS A 324 -19.66 44.55 -0.58
N LEU A 325 -19.08 43.57 0.09
CA LEU A 325 -18.57 42.37 -0.55
C LEU A 325 -19.73 41.40 -0.81
N ASN A 326 -20.47 41.65 -1.89
CA ASN A 326 -21.46 40.71 -2.40
C ASN A 326 -20.90 40.02 -3.65
N PRO A 327 -20.60 38.70 -3.62
CA PRO A 327 -20.04 37.96 -4.76
C PRO A 327 -20.92 38.01 -6.02
N SER A 328 -22.22 38.34 -5.88
CA SER A 328 -23.14 38.48 -7.01
C SER A 328 -23.09 39.85 -7.70
N GLU A 329 -22.28 40.79 -7.21
CA GLU A 329 -22.06 42.12 -7.81
C GLU A 329 -20.77 42.22 -8.64
N PHE A 330 -20.00 41.13 -8.78
CA PHE A 330 -18.88 41.06 -9.72
C PHE A 330 -19.44 41.07 -11.15
N ASP A 331 -19.56 42.27 -11.72
CA ASP A 331 -19.81 42.46 -13.15
C ASP A 331 -18.60 41.91 -13.91
N THR A 332 -18.75 40.75 -14.54
CA THR A 332 -17.67 40.08 -15.28
C THR A 332 -17.26 40.85 -16.54
N GLY A 333 -17.87 42.01 -16.84
CA GLY A 333 -17.41 42.89 -17.91
C GLY A 333 -17.40 42.23 -19.30
N LEU A 334 -18.13 41.13 -19.47
CA LEU A 334 -18.29 40.43 -20.74
C LEU A 334 -19.51 41.01 -21.48
N THR A 335 -19.22 41.96 -22.38
CA THR A 335 -19.89 41.98 -23.69
C THR A 335 -18.90 41.63 -24.77
#